data_AF-A0A1A8W002-F1
#
_entry.id   AF-A0A1A8W002-F1
#
_cell.length_a   1.000
_cell.length_b   1.000
_cell.length_c   1.000
_cell.angle_alpha   90.00
_cell.angle_beta   90.00
_cell.angle_gamma   90.00
#
_symmetry.space_group_name_H-M   'P 1'
#
loop_
_entity.id
_entity.type
_entity.pdbx_description
1 polymer ?
#
loop_
_entity_poly.entity_id
_entity_poly.type
_entity_poly.pdbx_seq_one_letter_code
_entity_poly.pdbx_strand_id
1 'polypeptide(L)'
;NKETKIKGDEEEKLQNIKTQNNNENERHNIGVNNINNNTDQEKKEGSVWNINNYHWEEKCLTKWAKEELKNILDKTKIELSNNILLEFFCSEVEGEASSSLRKKKKILIYDLKVSCEWKAFKKNKNNGIEMETKGHVSVNEIISDYSSDDENKYKYNFVFDNTISECMHINHVVKMEAPSKIEKVIDEFISKMRDK
;
A
#
# COMPACT_ATOMS: atom_id res chain seq x y z
N ASN A 1 -60.36 -26.18 5.17
CA ASN A 1 -59.64 -27.31 4.53
C ASN A 1 -58.72 -26.89 3.37
N LYS A 2 -57.91 -25.85 3.56
CA LYS A 2 -56.80 -25.45 2.67
C LYS A 2 -55.56 -25.02 3.48
N GLU A 3 -55.74 -24.43 4.66
CA GLU A 3 -54.64 -24.02 5.56
C GLU A 3 -53.87 -25.18 6.21
N THR A 4 -54.52 -26.32 6.49
CA THR A 4 -53.85 -27.52 7.02
C THR A 4 -53.01 -28.26 5.97
N LYS A 5 -53.25 -28.00 4.68
CA LYS A 5 -52.46 -28.58 3.58
C LYS A 5 -51.19 -27.77 3.32
N ILE A 6 -51.29 -26.44 3.40
CA ILE A 6 -50.16 -25.51 3.19
C ILE A 6 -49.08 -25.67 4.27
N LYS A 7 -49.45 -25.91 5.54
CA LYS A 7 -48.47 -26.16 6.61
C LYS A 7 -47.72 -27.49 6.47
N GLY A 8 -48.38 -28.53 5.96
CA GLY A 8 -47.72 -29.82 5.69
C GLY A 8 -46.71 -29.73 4.54
N ASP A 9 -47.05 -28.98 3.48
CA ASP A 9 -46.21 -28.80 2.30
C ASP A 9 -44.96 -27.93 2.58
N GLU A 10 -45.01 -27.04 3.59
CA GLU A 10 -43.86 -26.22 4.05
C GLU A 10 -42.90 -27.00 4.96
N GLU A 11 -43.43 -27.86 5.84
CA GLU A 11 -42.61 -28.74 6.70
C GLU A 11 -41.84 -29.78 5.88
N GLU A 12 -42.43 -30.32 4.81
CA GLU A 12 -41.78 -31.27 3.90
C GLU A 12 -40.64 -30.62 3.08
N LYS A 13 -40.80 -29.34 2.68
CA LYS A 13 -39.73 -28.56 2.03
C LYS A 13 -38.56 -28.25 2.97
N LEU A 14 -38.84 -27.94 4.24
CA LEU A 14 -37.82 -27.67 5.25
C LEU A 14 -37.03 -28.92 5.66
N GLN A 15 -37.65 -30.11 5.62
CA GLN A 15 -36.95 -31.38 5.84
C GLN A 15 -36.07 -31.77 4.65
N ASN A 16 -36.51 -31.56 3.40
CA ASN A 16 -35.69 -31.83 2.22
C ASN A 16 -34.42 -30.95 2.14
N ILE A 17 -34.51 -29.68 2.53
CA ILE A 17 -33.35 -28.77 2.58
C ILE A 17 -32.34 -29.20 3.64
N LYS A 18 -32.79 -29.70 4.80
CA LYS A 18 -31.89 -30.23 5.86
C LYS A 18 -31.20 -31.53 5.44
N THR A 19 -31.89 -32.40 4.70
CA THR A 19 -31.31 -33.65 4.18
C THR A 19 -30.31 -33.39 3.05
N GLN A 20 -30.50 -32.36 2.22
CA GLN A 20 -29.48 -31.93 1.23
C GLN A 20 -28.21 -31.37 1.90
N ASN A 21 -28.35 -30.52 2.91
CA ASN A 21 -27.20 -29.92 3.61
C ASN A 21 -26.36 -30.95 4.40
N ASN A 22 -26.98 -32.02 4.91
CA ASN A 22 -26.25 -33.11 5.57
C ASN A 22 -25.50 -34.00 4.56
N ASN A 23 -26.06 -34.23 3.38
CA ASN A 23 -25.41 -35.02 2.32
C ASN A 23 -24.24 -34.29 1.63
N GLU A 24 -24.20 -32.95 1.65
CA GLU A 24 -23.05 -32.17 1.16
C GLU A 24 -21.90 -32.12 2.17
N ASN A 25 -22.19 -32.14 3.48
CA ASN A 25 -21.17 -32.18 4.54
C ASN A 25 -20.46 -33.54 4.65
N GLU A 26 -21.10 -34.65 4.27
CA GLU A 26 -20.46 -35.98 4.26
C GLU A 26 -19.55 -36.23 3.04
N ARG A 27 -19.67 -35.44 1.95
CA ARG A 27 -18.74 -35.51 0.81
C ARG A 27 -17.41 -34.82 1.04
N HIS A 28 -17.25 -34.06 2.13
CA HIS A 28 -16.04 -33.31 2.44
C HIS A 28 -14.95 -34.11 3.17
N ASN A 29 -15.13 -35.43 3.39
CA ASN A 29 -14.19 -36.24 4.17
C ASN A 29 -13.80 -37.57 3.52
N ILE A 30 -13.59 -37.60 2.19
CA ILE A 30 -12.97 -38.74 1.51
C ILE A 30 -11.93 -38.24 0.49
N GLY A 31 -10.66 -38.56 0.76
CA GLY A 31 -9.67 -38.80 -0.30
C GLY A 31 -8.59 -37.74 -0.52
N VAL A 32 -7.61 -37.69 0.37
CA VAL A 32 -6.22 -37.42 -0.03
C VAL A 32 -5.77 -38.63 -0.85
N ASN A 33 -5.47 -38.44 -2.15
CA ASN A 33 -4.39 -39.13 -2.88
C ASN A 33 -4.29 -38.66 -4.35
N ASN A 34 -3.16 -38.00 -4.64
CA ASN A 34 -2.44 -37.80 -5.91
C ASN A 34 -3.12 -38.12 -7.26
N ILE A 35 -3.29 -37.07 -8.08
CA ILE A 35 -3.05 -37.11 -9.53
C ILE A 35 -2.30 -35.82 -9.93
N ASN A 36 -1.08 -35.98 -10.43
CA ASN A 36 -0.31 -34.96 -11.13
C ASN A 36 -1.11 -34.43 -12.32
N ASN A 37 -1.44 -33.14 -12.32
CA ASN A 37 -1.75 -32.39 -13.52
C ASN A 37 -1.01 -31.05 -13.47
N ASN A 38 -0.04 -30.89 -14.36
CA ASN A 38 0.50 -29.60 -14.76
C ASN A 38 -0.67 -28.78 -15.33
N THR A 39 -1.17 -27.87 -14.53
CA THR A 39 -1.93 -26.71 -14.98
C THR A 39 -1.35 -25.56 -14.20
N ASP A 40 -0.82 -24.57 -14.92
CA ASP A 40 -0.41 -23.28 -14.38
C ASP A 40 -1.46 -22.86 -13.34
N GLN A 41 -1.08 -22.91 -12.06
CA GLN A 41 -1.91 -22.38 -11.00
C GLN A 41 -1.89 -20.86 -11.20
N GLU A 42 -2.75 -20.37 -12.09
CA GLU A 42 -3.15 -18.97 -12.11
C GLU A 42 -3.53 -18.65 -10.67
N LYS A 43 -2.74 -17.77 -10.05
CA LYS A 43 -3.01 -17.19 -8.73
C LYS A 43 -4.49 -16.79 -8.73
N LYS A 44 -5.32 -17.53 -7.99
CA LYS A 44 -6.74 -17.17 -7.84
C LYS A 44 -6.78 -15.88 -7.01
N GLU A 45 -6.79 -14.75 -7.71
CA GLU A 45 -7.00 -13.45 -7.11
C GLU A 45 -8.51 -13.18 -7.03
N GLY A 46 -9.00 -12.86 -5.83
CA GLY A 46 -10.43 -12.68 -5.52
C GLY A 46 -10.97 -13.69 -4.49
N SER A 47 -12.14 -13.44 -3.91
CA SER A 47 -12.77 -14.38 -2.98
C SER A 47 -13.28 -15.63 -3.73
N VAL A 48 -13.47 -16.72 -3.00
CA VAL A 48 -14.00 -17.99 -3.53
C VAL A 48 -15.34 -17.83 -4.27
N TRP A 49 -16.12 -16.82 -3.91
CA TRP A 49 -17.43 -16.51 -4.52
C TRP A 49 -17.35 -15.63 -5.77
N ASN A 50 -16.21 -15.00 -6.06
CA ASN A 50 -16.03 -14.10 -7.20
C ASN A 50 -15.47 -14.82 -8.43
N ILE A 51 -16.28 -15.75 -8.94
CA ILE A 51 -15.90 -16.55 -10.11
C ILE A 51 -15.62 -15.60 -11.29
N ASN A 52 -14.42 -15.74 -11.88
CA ASN A 52 -13.93 -14.94 -13.00
C ASN A 52 -13.79 -13.42 -12.75
N ASN A 53 -13.83 -12.94 -11.50
CA ASN A 53 -13.75 -11.51 -11.16
C ASN A 53 -14.83 -10.64 -11.84
N TYR A 54 -16.06 -11.18 -11.93
CA TYR A 54 -17.22 -10.46 -12.46
C TYR A 54 -17.91 -9.58 -11.41
N HIS A 55 -17.79 -9.93 -10.13
CA HIS A 55 -18.26 -9.10 -9.04
C HIS A 55 -17.16 -8.14 -8.62
N TRP A 56 -17.56 -6.90 -8.31
CA TRP A 56 -16.63 -5.94 -7.72
C TRP A 56 -16.23 -6.42 -6.33
N GLU A 57 -14.95 -6.62 -6.12
CA GLU A 57 -14.36 -6.84 -4.81
C GLU A 57 -13.24 -5.84 -4.61
N GLU A 58 -13.30 -5.17 -3.46
CA GLU A 58 -12.33 -4.17 -3.07
C GLU A 58 -11.63 -4.62 -1.79
N LYS A 59 -10.31 -4.61 -1.86
CA LYS A 59 -9.43 -4.85 -0.73
C LYS A 59 -8.92 -3.51 -0.24
N CYS A 60 -9.32 -3.16 0.99
CA CYS A 60 -8.75 -2.01 1.68
C CYS A 60 -7.27 -2.26 1.99
N LEU A 61 -6.40 -1.37 1.52
CA LEU A 61 -4.96 -1.39 1.76
C LEU A 61 -4.51 -0.25 2.68
N THR A 62 -5.40 0.67 3.07
CA THR A 62 -5.09 1.88 3.84
C THR A 62 -4.20 1.64 5.05
N LYS A 63 -4.53 0.66 5.91
CA LYS A 63 -3.71 0.37 7.10
C LYS A 63 -2.30 -0.07 6.71
N TRP A 64 -2.20 -1.02 5.77
CA TRP A 64 -0.92 -1.53 5.30
C TRP A 64 -0.09 -0.42 4.63
N ALA A 65 -0.73 0.39 3.78
CA ALA A 65 -0.08 1.47 3.05
C ALA A 65 0.52 2.52 3.99
N LYS A 66 -0.23 2.93 5.02
CA LYS A 66 0.24 3.88 6.03
C LYS A 66 1.42 3.34 6.83
N GLU A 67 1.32 2.11 7.32
CA GLU A 67 2.37 1.47 8.11
C GLU A 67 3.64 1.24 7.27
N GLU A 68 3.49 0.76 6.03
CA GLU A 68 4.61 0.46 5.15
C GLU A 68 5.33 1.73 4.69
N LEU A 69 4.60 2.74 4.22
CA LEU A 69 5.21 4.00 3.77
C LEU A 69 5.94 4.70 4.91
N LYS A 70 5.32 4.75 6.10
CA LYS A 70 5.98 5.24 7.32
C LYS A 70 7.28 4.49 7.60
N ASN A 71 7.24 3.16 7.60
CA ASN A 71 8.40 2.33 7.88
C ASN A 71 9.52 2.48 6.85
N ILE A 72 9.18 2.63 5.58
CA ILE A 72 10.15 2.87 4.51
C ILE A 72 10.85 4.21 4.73
N LEU A 73 10.08 5.28 4.96
CA LEU A 73 10.62 6.63 5.15
C LEU A 73 11.52 6.72 6.39
N ASP A 74 11.05 6.24 7.55
CA ASP A 74 11.80 6.26 8.82
C ASP A 74 13.13 5.44 8.74
N LYS A 75 13.21 4.45 7.85
CA LYS A 75 14.43 3.63 7.64
C LYS A 75 15.32 4.16 6.54
N THR A 76 14.80 5.03 5.66
CA THR A 76 15.53 5.50 4.50
C THR A 76 16.57 6.52 4.91
N LYS A 77 17.80 6.31 4.43
CA LYS A 77 18.89 7.26 4.52
C LYS A 77 19.28 7.67 3.11
N ILE A 78 19.20 8.97 2.82
CA ILE A 78 19.48 9.50 1.50
C ILE A 78 20.85 10.18 1.52
N GLU A 79 21.77 9.68 0.69
CA GLU A 79 23.01 10.38 0.40
C GLU A 79 22.78 11.43 -0.69
N LEU A 80 23.07 12.67 -0.34
CA LEU A 80 23.04 13.84 -1.22
C LEU A 80 24.48 14.26 -1.55
N SER A 81 24.62 15.22 -2.46
CA SER A 81 25.93 15.80 -2.78
C SER A 81 26.62 16.41 -1.55
N ASN A 82 27.93 16.63 -1.65
CA ASN A 82 28.75 17.24 -0.59
C ASN A 82 28.77 16.45 0.73
N ASN A 83 28.67 15.12 0.66
CA ASN A 83 28.64 14.21 1.82
C ASN A 83 27.54 14.56 2.83
N ILE A 84 26.39 15.00 2.32
CA ILE A 84 25.22 15.28 3.15
C ILE A 84 24.38 14.00 3.25
N LEU A 85 24.12 13.56 4.48
CA LEU A 85 23.21 12.46 4.77
C LEU A 85 21.88 13.04 5.27
N LEU A 86 20.80 12.73 4.58
CA LEU A 86 19.43 13.09 4.95
C LEU A 86 18.71 11.88 5.54
N GLU A 87 18.11 12.06 6.72
CA GLU A 87 17.34 11.05 7.43
C GLU A 87 15.95 11.61 7.76
N PHE A 88 14.91 10.78 7.63
CA PHE A 88 13.54 11.13 8.02
C PHE A 88 13.17 10.43 9.32
N PHE A 89 12.31 11.08 10.09
CA PHE A 89 11.78 10.55 11.33
C PHE A 89 10.43 11.19 11.64
N CYS A 90 9.70 10.62 12.59
CA CYS A 90 8.34 11.06 12.95
C CYS A 90 7.41 11.13 11.72
N SER A 91 7.55 10.20 10.77
CA SER A 91 6.69 10.16 9.58
C SER A 91 5.24 9.86 9.96
N GLU A 92 4.33 10.71 9.49
CA GLU A 92 2.89 10.54 9.58
C GLU A 92 2.32 10.40 8.16
N VAL A 93 1.42 9.43 7.99
CA VAL A 93 0.81 9.12 6.70
C VAL A 93 -0.71 9.16 6.84
N GLU A 94 -1.32 10.06 6.08
CA GLU A 94 -2.76 10.26 6.01
C GLU A 94 -3.30 9.77 4.65
N GLY A 95 -4.64 9.64 4.56
CA GLY A 95 -5.31 9.25 3.33
C GLY A 95 -5.76 7.78 3.28
N GLU A 96 -5.99 7.29 2.08
CA GLU A 96 -6.59 5.99 1.78
C GLU A 96 -5.92 5.28 0.60
N ALA A 97 -5.99 3.95 0.63
CA ALA A 97 -5.53 3.10 -0.45
C ALA A 97 -6.41 1.86 -0.54
N SER A 98 -6.77 1.48 -1.76
CA SER A 98 -7.49 0.26 -2.02
C SER A 98 -7.07 -0.36 -3.35
N SER A 99 -7.32 -1.66 -3.45
CA SER A 99 -7.13 -2.39 -4.70
C SER A 99 -8.37 -3.18 -5.03
N SER A 100 -8.67 -3.27 -6.31
CA SER A 100 -9.75 -4.11 -6.81
C SER A 100 -9.31 -4.84 -8.06
N LEU A 101 -10.01 -5.92 -8.38
CA LEU A 101 -9.75 -6.72 -9.56
C LEU A 101 -10.96 -6.66 -10.48
N ARG A 102 -10.75 -6.16 -11.70
CA ARG A 102 -11.82 -6.05 -12.70
C ARG A 102 -11.34 -6.57 -14.04
N LYS A 103 -12.05 -7.55 -14.60
CA LYS A 103 -11.70 -8.17 -15.90
C LYS A 103 -10.22 -8.61 -15.95
N LYS A 104 -9.75 -9.27 -14.90
CA LYS A 104 -8.34 -9.69 -14.72
C LYS A 104 -7.30 -8.55 -14.70
N LYS A 105 -7.73 -7.29 -14.55
CA LYS A 105 -6.84 -6.14 -14.36
C LYS A 105 -6.97 -5.63 -12.93
N LYS A 106 -5.86 -5.57 -12.22
CA LYS A 106 -5.79 -4.95 -10.90
C LYS A 106 -5.86 -3.44 -11.07
N ILE A 107 -6.78 -2.81 -10.35
CA ILE A 107 -6.92 -1.37 -10.26
C ILE A 107 -6.45 -1.00 -8.86
N LEU A 108 -5.44 -0.14 -8.79
CA LEU A 108 -4.92 0.38 -7.53
C LEU A 108 -5.32 1.85 -7.45
N ILE A 109 -6.07 2.21 -6.41
CA ILE A 109 -6.50 3.57 -6.13
C ILE A 109 -5.89 3.98 -4.81
N TYR A 110 -5.27 5.15 -4.79
CA TYR A 110 -4.68 5.71 -3.58
C TYR A 110 -4.74 7.23 -3.65
N ASP A 111 -4.94 7.82 -2.48
CA ASP A 111 -4.77 9.24 -2.21
C ASP A 111 -4.10 9.32 -0.84
N LEU A 112 -2.81 9.62 -0.84
CA LEU A 112 -1.98 9.64 0.35
C LEU A 112 -1.31 11.00 0.49
N LYS A 113 -1.07 11.35 1.75
CA LYS A 113 -0.29 12.51 2.15
C LYS A 113 0.69 12.08 3.21
N VAL A 114 1.90 12.62 3.14
CA VAL A 114 2.97 12.33 4.08
C VAL A 114 3.50 13.61 4.68
N SER A 115 3.74 13.60 5.98
CA SER A 115 4.45 14.65 6.72
C SER A 115 5.54 14.01 7.56
N CYS A 116 6.77 14.50 7.43
CA CYS A 116 7.95 13.97 8.12
C CYS A 116 8.80 15.09 8.68
N GLU A 117 9.44 14.85 9.82
CA GLU A 117 10.61 15.62 10.22
C GLU A 117 11.85 15.03 9.54
N TRP A 118 12.84 15.88 9.26
CA TRP A 118 14.08 15.45 8.64
C TRP A 118 15.30 16.08 9.33
N LYS A 119 16.42 15.36 9.30
CA LYS A 119 17.75 15.86 9.70
C LYS A 119 18.73 15.65 8.58
N ALA A 120 19.53 16.66 8.30
CA ALA A 120 20.61 16.58 7.33
C ALA A 120 21.94 16.83 8.03
N PHE A 121 22.89 15.90 7.83
CA PHE A 121 24.22 15.95 8.42
C PHE A 121 25.25 16.09 7.32
N LYS A 122 26.06 17.15 7.37
CA LYS A 122 27.25 17.27 6.52
C LYS A 122 28.41 16.54 7.19
N LYS A 123 28.96 15.54 6.52
CA LYS A 123 30.10 14.77 7.05
C LYS A 123 31.42 15.38 6.60
N ASN A 124 32.37 15.45 7.52
CA ASN A 124 33.76 15.79 7.22
C ASN A 124 34.51 14.59 6.59
N LYS A 125 35.79 14.79 6.24
CA LYS A 125 36.64 13.76 5.61
C LYS A 125 36.86 12.50 6.47
N ASN A 126 36.63 12.59 7.79
CA ASN A 126 36.78 11.50 8.75
C ASN A 126 35.41 10.92 9.17
N ASN A 127 34.34 11.15 8.40
CA ASN A 127 32.96 10.77 8.71
C ASN A 127 32.38 11.36 10.01
N GLY A 128 33.02 12.36 10.61
CA GLY A 128 32.45 13.13 11.71
C GLY A 128 31.40 14.13 11.21
N ILE A 129 30.40 14.42 12.05
CA ILE A 129 29.37 15.43 11.75
C ILE A 129 30.02 16.81 11.86
N GLU A 130 30.10 17.53 10.74
CA GLU A 130 30.59 18.91 10.68
C GLU A 130 29.46 19.90 11.00
N MET A 131 28.28 19.64 10.44
CA MET A 131 27.09 20.47 10.60
C MET A 131 25.83 19.61 10.57
N GLU A 132 24.81 20.07 11.27
CA GLU A 132 23.48 19.46 11.32
C GLU A 132 22.43 20.56 11.09
N THR A 133 21.45 20.25 10.25
CA THR A 133 20.24 21.06 10.07
C THR A 133 19.02 20.17 10.11
N LYS A 134 17.88 20.77 10.48
CA LYS A 134 16.62 20.07 10.68
C LYS A 134 15.49 20.84 10.02
N GLY A 135 14.39 20.15 9.84
CA GLY A 135 13.15 20.78 9.46
C GLY A 135 12.06 19.76 9.22
N HIS A 136 11.08 20.21 8.46
CA HIS A 136 9.90 19.44 8.12
C HIS A 136 9.74 19.35 6.60
N VAL A 137 9.20 18.23 6.12
CA VAL A 137 8.78 18.07 4.73
C VAL A 137 7.38 17.47 4.71
N SER A 138 6.51 18.05 3.89
CA SER A 138 5.23 17.43 3.54
C SER A 138 5.19 17.13 2.05
N VAL A 139 4.81 15.90 1.72
CA VAL A 139 4.52 15.46 0.34
C VAL A 139 3.00 15.31 0.25
N ASN A 140 2.38 16.17 -0.55
CA ASN A 140 0.94 16.13 -0.79
C ASN A 140 0.67 15.52 -2.16
N GLU A 141 -0.58 15.13 -2.39
CA GLU A 141 -1.07 14.68 -3.70
C GLU A 141 -0.32 13.41 -4.17
N ILE A 142 -0.10 12.43 -3.29
CA ILE A 142 0.36 11.10 -3.73
C ILE A 142 -0.89 10.35 -4.18
N ILE A 143 -1.30 10.58 -5.42
CA ILE A 143 -2.56 10.08 -5.99
C ILE A 143 -2.33 9.16 -7.20
N SER A 144 -3.30 8.27 -7.44
CA SER A 144 -3.20 7.24 -8.50
C SER A 144 -3.41 7.73 -9.95
N ASP A 145 -3.73 9.01 -10.15
CA ASP A 145 -4.07 9.57 -11.46
C ASP A 145 -2.84 9.97 -12.30
N TYR A 146 -1.66 10.05 -11.69
CA TYR A 146 -0.43 10.38 -12.39
C TYR A 146 0.07 9.26 -13.31
N SER A 147 0.51 9.66 -14.51
CA SER A 147 1.32 8.81 -15.37
C SER A 147 2.72 8.63 -14.80
N SER A 148 3.40 7.55 -15.15
CA SER A 148 4.80 7.29 -14.78
C SER A 148 5.78 8.37 -15.29
N ASP A 149 5.36 9.19 -16.25
CA ASP A 149 6.19 10.17 -16.96
C ASP A 149 5.99 11.63 -16.50
N ASP A 150 5.25 11.87 -15.41
CA ASP A 150 4.99 13.23 -14.92
C ASP A 150 6.16 13.76 -14.09
N GLU A 151 6.94 14.69 -14.64
CA GLU A 151 8.16 15.24 -14.00
C GLU A 151 7.90 16.00 -12.69
N ASN A 152 6.65 16.37 -12.38
CA ASN A 152 6.28 17.02 -11.12
C ASN A 152 5.11 16.30 -10.43
N LYS A 153 5.16 14.96 -10.45
CA LYS A 153 4.16 14.07 -9.90
C LYS A 153 3.76 14.39 -8.45
N TYR A 154 4.70 14.83 -7.61
CA TYR A 154 4.44 15.10 -6.20
C TYR A 154 4.77 16.54 -5.82
N LYS A 155 3.93 17.11 -4.95
CA LYS A 155 4.13 18.46 -4.44
C LYS A 155 4.83 18.43 -3.08
N TYR A 156 6.07 18.90 -3.07
CA TYR A 156 6.91 18.98 -1.88
C TYR A 156 6.83 20.37 -1.23
N ASN A 157 6.67 20.40 0.08
CA ASN A 157 6.81 21.63 0.88
C ASN A 157 7.84 21.39 1.97
N PHE A 158 8.98 22.08 1.86
CA PHE A 158 10.07 22.01 2.83
C PHE A 158 10.05 23.24 3.74
N VAL A 159 10.10 22.98 5.04
CA VAL A 159 10.33 23.98 6.09
C VAL A 159 11.69 23.68 6.71
N PHE A 160 12.51 24.72 6.85
CA PHE A 160 13.87 24.61 7.41
C PHE A 160 13.89 25.34 8.76
N ASP A 161 14.25 24.65 9.83
CA ASP A 161 14.23 25.23 11.18
C ASP A 161 15.37 26.23 11.38
N ASN A 162 16.56 25.91 10.84
CA ASN A 162 17.74 26.76 10.91
C ASN A 162 18.00 27.43 9.55
N THR A 163 17.83 28.75 9.52
CA THR A 163 18.09 29.61 8.35
C THR A 163 19.41 30.39 8.45
N ILE A 164 20.28 29.99 9.38
CA ILE A 164 21.60 30.60 9.60
C ILE A 164 22.47 30.40 8.34
N SER A 165 23.33 31.37 8.03
CA SER A 165 24.11 31.44 6.78
C SER A 165 24.94 30.17 6.51
N GLU A 166 25.48 29.55 7.56
CA GLU A 166 26.30 28.34 7.49
C GLU A 166 25.49 27.11 7.05
N CYS A 167 24.19 27.07 7.34
CA CYS A 167 23.28 25.98 6.96
C CYS A 167 22.63 26.18 5.60
N MET A 168 22.73 27.38 5.00
CA MET A 168 22.06 27.69 3.72
C MET A 168 22.49 26.76 2.58
N HIS A 169 23.77 26.38 2.53
CA HIS A 169 24.26 25.45 1.52
C HIS A 169 23.61 24.07 1.65
N ILE A 170 23.51 23.54 2.87
CA ILE A 170 22.87 22.24 3.14
C ILE A 170 21.38 22.31 2.79
N ASN A 171 20.70 23.37 3.23
CA ASN A 171 19.28 23.58 2.94
C ASN A 171 19.03 23.68 1.42
N HIS A 172 19.92 24.35 0.67
CA HIS A 172 19.84 24.44 -0.78
C HIS A 172 19.99 23.06 -1.44
N VAL A 173 21.00 22.27 -1.04
CA VAL A 173 21.20 20.90 -1.54
C VAL A 173 19.99 20.02 -1.24
N VAL A 174 19.48 20.05 -0.01
CA VAL A 174 18.27 19.30 0.38
C VAL A 174 17.08 19.69 -0.50
N LYS A 175 16.85 20.99 -0.70
CA LYS A 175 15.72 21.48 -1.53
C LYS A 175 15.83 21.04 -2.99
N MET A 176 17.04 20.95 -3.54
CA MET A 176 17.27 20.60 -4.95
C MET A 176 17.27 19.09 -5.20
N GLU A 177 17.88 18.30 -4.31
CA GLU A 177 18.14 16.88 -4.56
C GLU A 177 17.18 15.94 -3.83
N ALA A 178 16.65 16.33 -2.66
CA ALA A 178 15.77 15.45 -1.88
C ALA A 178 14.48 15.08 -2.63
N PRO A 179 13.78 15.97 -3.37
CA PRO A 179 12.56 15.62 -4.10
C PRO A 179 12.72 14.38 -4.99
N SER A 180 13.72 14.38 -5.88
CA SER A 180 13.98 13.27 -6.81
C SER A 180 14.32 11.96 -6.09
N LYS A 181 14.93 12.03 -4.90
CA LYS A 181 15.27 10.85 -4.10
C LYS A 181 14.04 10.32 -3.34
N ILE A 182 13.22 11.20 -2.77
CA ILE A 182 11.97 10.84 -2.10
C ILE A 182 10.99 10.24 -3.10
N GLU A 183 10.92 10.79 -4.31
CA GLU A 183 10.09 10.27 -5.40
C GLU A 183 10.36 8.79 -5.68
N LYS A 184 11.65 8.42 -5.81
CA LYS A 184 12.07 7.02 -6.01
C LYS A 184 11.63 6.11 -4.88
N VAL A 185 11.68 6.60 -3.64
CA VAL A 185 11.24 5.86 -2.45
C VAL A 185 9.73 5.62 -2.50
N ILE A 186 8.96 6.65 -2.86
CA ILE A 186 7.50 6.56 -3.01
C ILE A 186 7.14 5.61 -4.16
N ASP A 187 7.84 5.66 -5.28
CA ASP A 187 7.58 4.78 -6.42
C ASP A 187 7.91 3.31 -6.11
N GLU A 188 8.98 3.04 -5.36
CA GLU A 188 9.27 1.70 -4.85
C GLU A 188 8.14 1.21 -3.92
N PHE A 189 7.64 2.07 -3.04
CA PHE A 189 6.49 1.78 -2.19
C PHE A 189 5.23 1.48 -3.01
N ILE A 190 4.91 2.28 -4.04
CA ILE A 190 3.76 2.05 -4.92
C ILE A 190 3.93 0.71 -5.66
N SER A 191 5.14 0.37 -6.09
CA SER A 191 5.43 -0.93 -6.69
C SER A 191 5.11 -2.08 -5.73
N LYS A 192 5.55 -2.00 -4.47
CA LYS A 192 5.20 -2.98 -3.41
C LYS A 192 3.69 -3.06 -3.17
N MET A 193 2.97 -1.93 -3.25
CA MET A 193 1.52 -1.89 -3.09
C MET A 193 0.79 -2.60 -4.24
N ARG A 194 1.30 -2.50 -5.47
CA ARG A 194 0.74 -3.24 -6.61
C ARG A 194 0.79 -4.75 -6.42
N ASP A 195 1.69 -5.27 -5.61
CA ASP A 195 1.81 -6.71 -5.31
C ASP A 195 0.90 -7.19 -4.17
N LYS A 196 0.22 -6.29 -3.45
CA LYS A 196 -0.61 -6.62 -2.26
C LYS A 196 -2.04 -6.98 -2.55
#